data_AF-A0A6L8V676-F1
#
_entry.id   AF-A0A6L8V676-F1
#
_cell.length_a   1.000
_cell.length_b   1.000
_cell.length_c   1.000
_cell.angle_alpha   90.00
_cell.angle_beta   90.00
_cell.angle_gamma   90.00
#
_symmetry.space_group_name_H-M   'P 1'
#
loop_
_entity.id
_entity.type
_entity.pdbx_description
1 polymer ?
#
loop_
_entity_poly.entity_id
_entity_poly.type
_entity_poly.pdbx_seq_one_letter_code
_entity_poly.pdbx_strand_id
1 'polypeptide(L)'
;MTQSSFKVYFYVFMIAAVLWMAFIFFKSGQTYQQQSLRPLLESKLSGSNLTNQFPHMAFNYDGQKLSWQDPIDVIEFFIRKAGHVSEFAVLTLLWILALLSKQVQVIMALLTSFMISVLYAVTDEWHQTFIDGRTGHAIDVVVDTFGALLAVLLVLAVLGIRAVIRRRRTNL
;
A
#
# COMPACT_ATOMS: atom_id res chain seq x y z
N MET A 1 26.78 6.36 16.04
CA MET A 1 26.71 5.40 14.93
C MET A 1 27.89 5.67 14.00
N THR A 2 28.69 4.65 13.69
CA THR A 2 29.84 4.81 12.79
C THR A 2 29.37 4.86 11.33
N GLN A 3 30.15 5.49 10.44
CA GLN A 3 29.88 5.55 8.99
C GLN A 3 29.60 4.15 8.37
N SER A 4 30.18 3.10 8.94
CA SER A 4 29.96 1.70 8.53
C SER A 4 28.51 1.24 8.74
N SER A 5 27.90 1.58 9.89
CA SER A 5 26.53 1.15 10.22
C SER A 5 25.49 1.74 9.26
N PHE A 6 25.65 2.99 8.83
CA PHE A 6 24.75 3.65 7.88
C PHE A 6 24.72 2.96 6.51
N LYS A 7 25.88 2.51 6.03
CA LYS A 7 25.95 1.73 4.78
C LYS A 7 25.22 0.40 4.90
N VAL A 8 25.37 -0.30 6.03
CA VAL A 8 24.67 -1.57 6.27
C VAL A 8 23.15 -1.35 6.25
N TYR A 9 22.63 -0.34 6.98
CA TYR A 9 21.19 -0.07 6.99
C TYR A 9 20.65 0.30 5.61
N PHE A 10 21.39 1.10 4.82
CA PHE A 10 21.02 1.40 3.45
C PHE A 10 20.80 0.12 2.63
N TYR A 11 21.76 -0.81 2.65
CA TYR A 11 21.63 -2.06 1.89
C TYR A 11 20.52 -2.95 2.42
N VAL A 12 20.33 -3.03 3.75
CA VAL A 12 19.22 -3.81 4.35
C VAL A 12 17.86 -3.30 3.86
N PHE A 13 17.61 -2.00 3.95
CA PHE A 13 16.32 -1.43 3.52
C PHE A 13 16.14 -1.46 2.01
N MET A 14 17.22 -1.26 1.24
CA MET A 14 17.18 -1.37 -0.22
C MET A 14 16.83 -2.80 -0.66
N ILE A 15 17.49 -3.82 -0.08
CA ILE A 15 17.19 -5.23 -0.36
C ILE A 15 15.75 -5.55 0.06
N ALA A 16 15.32 -5.09 1.23
CA ALA A 16 13.95 -5.27 1.68
C ALA A 16 12.93 -4.63 0.72
N ALA A 17 13.21 -3.42 0.22
CA ALA A 17 12.35 -2.75 -0.77
C ALA A 17 12.26 -3.56 -2.08
N VAL A 18 13.38 -4.06 -2.58
CA VAL A 18 13.43 -4.89 -3.80
C VAL A 18 12.70 -6.22 -3.61
N LEU A 19 12.87 -6.88 -2.47
CA LEU A 19 12.13 -8.10 -2.14
C LEU A 19 10.64 -7.83 -2.03
N TRP A 20 10.26 -6.68 -1.49
CA TRP A 20 8.86 -6.26 -1.41
C TRP A 20 8.26 -5.97 -2.78
N MET A 21 9.02 -5.33 -3.69
CA MET A 21 8.62 -5.18 -5.08
C MET A 21 8.41 -6.55 -5.73
N ALA A 22 9.34 -7.49 -5.58
CA ALA A 22 9.20 -8.85 -6.10
C ALA A 22 7.96 -9.57 -5.54
N PHE A 23 7.63 -9.36 -4.26
CA PHE A 23 6.39 -9.86 -3.66
C PHE A 23 5.14 -9.26 -4.30
N ILE A 24 5.08 -7.94 -4.48
CA ILE A 24 3.96 -7.26 -5.15
C ILE A 24 3.83 -7.77 -6.59
N PHE A 25 4.94 -7.86 -7.33
CA PHE A 25 4.95 -8.36 -8.70
C PHE A 25 4.43 -9.80 -8.81
N PHE A 26 4.86 -10.68 -7.91
CA PHE A 26 4.37 -12.06 -7.85
C PHE A 26 2.85 -12.11 -7.57
N LYS A 27 2.35 -11.27 -6.66
CA LYS A 27 0.91 -11.16 -6.40
C LYS A 27 0.16 -10.59 -7.60
N SER A 28 0.70 -9.55 -8.23
CA SER A 28 0.16 -8.92 -9.43
C SER A 28 -0.01 -9.93 -10.57
N GLY A 29 0.91 -10.89 -10.69
CA GLY A 29 0.90 -12.04 -11.60
C GLY A 29 -0.28 -13.03 -11.47
N GLN A 30 -1.07 -12.96 -10.39
CA GLN A 30 -2.15 -13.91 -10.11
C GLN A 30 -3.48 -13.46 -10.73
N THR A 31 -4.31 -14.39 -11.22
CA THR A 31 -5.63 -14.05 -11.77
C THR A 31 -6.61 -13.59 -10.66
N TYR A 32 -7.71 -12.94 -11.02
CA TYR A 32 -8.76 -12.55 -10.07
C TYR A 32 -9.25 -13.73 -9.22
N GLN A 33 -9.42 -14.91 -9.83
CA GLN A 33 -9.87 -16.12 -9.13
C GLN A 33 -8.85 -16.61 -8.10
N GLN A 34 -7.55 -16.53 -8.41
CA GLN A 34 -6.48 -16.93 -7.49
C GLN A 34 -6.33 -15.98 -6.30
N GLN A 35 -6.59 -14.69 -6.50
CA GLN A 35 -6.56 -13.70 -5.44
C GLN A 35 -7.85 -13.62 -4.62
N SER A 36 -8.93 -14.25 -5.07
CA SER A 36 -10.24 -14.03 -4.49
C SER A 36 -10.32 -14.57 -3.06
N LEU A 37 -10.85 -13.73 -2.17
CA LEU A 37 -11.12 -14.10 -0.78
C LEU A 37 -12.54 -14.65 -0.60
N ARG A 38 -13.37 -14.60 -1.63
CA ARG A 38 -14.76 -15.04 -1.61
C ARG A 38 -14.95 -16.43 -0.99
N PRO A 39 -14.20 -17.49 -1.37
CA PRO A 39 -14.43 -18.82 -0.77
C PRO A 39 -14.16 -18.85 0.75
N LEU A 40 -13.19 -18.06 1.21
CA LEU A 40 -12.86 -17.92 2.63
C LEU A 40 -13.92 -17.10 3.38
N LEU A 41 -14.40 -16.01 2.77
CA LEU A 41 -15.45 -15.18 3.34
C LEU A 41 -16.78 -15.93 3.39
N GLU A 42 -17.16 -16.63 2.33
CA GLU A 42 -18.33 -17.50 2.29
C GLU A 42 -18.23 -18.56 3.38
N SER A 43 -17.15 -19.32 3.46
CA SER A 43 -17.01 -20.36 4.50
C SER A 43 -17.09 -19.83 5.94
N LYS A 44 -16.59 -18.61 6.20
CA LYS A 44 -16.64 -17.99 7.53
C LYS A 44 -17.97 -17.29 7.84
N LEU A 45 -18.68 -16.81 6.83
CA LEU A 45 -19.85 -15.95 6.98
C LEU A 45 -21.16 -16.57 6.47
N SER A 46 -21.14 -17.81 5.94
CA SER A 46 -22.34 -18.52 5.44
C SER A 46 -23.48 -18.65 6.46
N GLY A 47 -23.19 -18.51 7.76
CA GLY A 47 -24.17 -18.58 8.85
C GLY A 47 -24.69 -17.24 9.36
N SER A 48 -24.23 -16.10 8.85
CA SER A 48 -24.67 -14.78 9.30
C SER A 48 -25.67 -14.13 8.34
N ASN A 49 -26.74 -13.53 8.88
CA ASN A 49 -27.70 -12.70 8.12
C ASN A 49 -27.05 -11.34 7.75
N LEU A 50 -25.95 -11.38 6.99
CA LEU A 50 -25.19 -10.19 6.61
C LEU A 50 -26.08 -9.16 5.92
N THR A 51 -27.00 -9.60 5.05
CA THR A 51 -27.91 -8.73 4.28
C THR A 51 -28.80 -7.84 5.17
N ASN A 52 -29.18 -8.29 6.37
CA ASN A 52 -30.01 -7.51 7.29
C ASN A 52 -29.21 -6.55 8.18
N GLN A 53 -27.90 -6.77 8.33
CA GLN A 53 -27.01 -5.96 9.17
C GLN A 53 -26.14 -5.01 8.33
N PHE A 54 -25.99 -5.28 7.03
CA PHE A 54 -25.19 -4.46 6.15
C PHE A 54 -25.88 -3.13 5.85
N PRO A 55 -25.16 -2.00 5.89
CA PRO A 55 -25.72 -0.73 5.43
C PRO A 55 -26.14 -0.85 3.96
N HIS A 56 -27.27 -0.26 3.59
CA HIS A 56 -27.83 -0.28 2.23
C HIS A 56 -27.03 0.63 1.28
N MET A 57 -25.76 0.30 1.09
CA MET A 57 -24.83 1.01 0.24
C MET A 57 -24.74 0.31 -1.11
N ALA A 58 -24.75 1.09 -2.18
CA ALA A 58 -24.40 0.62 -3.52
C ALA A 58 -23.59 1.70 -4.23
N PHE A 59 -22.51 1.31 -4.90
CA PHE A 59 -21.67 2.21 -5.67
C PHE A 59 -21.10 1.48 -6.88
N ASN A 60 -20.75 2.24 -7.91
CA ASN A 60 -20.11 1.70 -9.09
C ASN A 60 -18.59 1.92 -8.97
N TYR A 61 -17.81 0.89 -9.21
CA TYR A 61 -16.36 0.92 -9.26
C TYR A 61 -15.90 0.33 -10.59
N ASP A 62 -15.27 1.16 -11.43
CA ASP A 62 -14.82 0.79 -12.78
C ASP A 62 -15.87 0.01 -13.61
N GLY A 63 -17.11 0.52 -13.61
CA GLY A 63 -18.22 -0.10 -14.33
C GLY A 63 -18.87 -1.31 -13.65
N GLN A 64 -18.27 -1.85 -12.58
CA GLN A 64 -18.86 -2.90 -11.75
C GLN A 64 -19.71 -2.30 -10.63
N LYS A 65 -20.94 -2.81 -10.45
CA LYS A 65 -21.84 -2.36 -9.38
C LYS A 65 -21.61 -3.21 -8.12
N LEU A 66 -21.04 -2.60 -7.09
CA LEU A 66 -20.93 -3.17 -5.75
C LEU A 66 -22.17 -2.77 -4.95
N SER A 67 -22.83 -3.73 -4.34
CA SER A 67 -24.14 -3.53 -3.68
C SER A 67 -24.23 -4.36 -2.41
N TRP A 68 -24.94 -3.83 -1.42
CA TRP A 68 -25.32 -4.54 -0.19
C TRP A 68 -26.06 -5.87 -0.43
N GLN A 69 -26.55 -6.10 -1.65
CA GLN A 69 -27.17 -7.35 -2.08
C GLN A 69 -26.17 -8.51 -2.14
N ASP A 70 -24.88 -8.23 -2.38
CA ASP A 70 -23.77 -9.16 -2.19
C ASP A 70 -22.76 -8.55 -1.20
N PRO A 71 -23.00 -8.68 0.12
CA PRO A 71 -22.10 -8.14 1.14
C PRO A 71 -20.69 -8.72 1.06
N ILE A 72 -20.53 -9.95 0.56
CA ILE A 72 -19.23 -10.63 0.49
C ILE A 72 -18.34 -9.94 -0.54
N ASP A 73 -18.89 -9.62 -1.71
CA ASP A 73 -18.17 -8.87 -2.75
C ASP A 73 -17.76 -7.47 -2.25
N VAL A 74 -18.62 -6.79 -1.49
CA VAL A 74 -18.29 -5.48 -0.90
C VAL A 74 -17.17 -5.59 0.14
N ILE A 75 -17.24 -6.59 1.03
CA ILE A 75 -16.20 -6.82 2.05
C ILE A 75 -14.87 -7.16 1.38
N GLU A 76 -14.88 -8.09 0.41
CA GLU A 76 -13.69 -8.47 -0.35
C GLU A 76 -13.07 -7.25 -1.04
N PHE A 77 -13.89 -6.42 -1.69
CA PHE A 77 -13.43 -5.19 -2.31
C PHE A 77 -12.65 -4.31 -1.34
N PHE A 78 -13.21 -4.01 -0.16
CA PHE A 78 -12.53 -3.18 0.84
C PHE A 78 -11.26 -3.82 1.38
N ILE A 79 -11.26 -5.13 1.64
CA ILE A 79 -10.07 -5.85 2.11
C ILE A 79 -8.96 -5.77 1.05
N ARG A 80 -9.29 -6.00 -0.23
CA ARG A 80 -8.32 -5.92 -1.32
C ARG A 80 -7.75 -4.50 -1.44
N LYS A 81 -8.60 -3.47 -1.49
CA LYS A 81 -8.13 -2.06 -1.57
C LYS A 81 -7.29 -1.66 -0.37
N ALA A 82 -7.64 -2.10 0.84
CA ALA A 82 -6.81 -1.89 2.02
C ALA A 82 -5.44 -2.60 1.92
N GLY A 83 -5.41 -3.80 1.31
CA GLY A 83 -4.18 -4.52 1.00
C GLY A 83 -3.26 -3.73 0.07
N HIS A 84 -3.79 -3.25 -1.06
CA HIS A 84 -3.09 -2.40 -2.03
C HIS A 84 -2.48 -1.14 -1.37
N VAL A 85 -3.31 -0.38 -0.63
CA VAL A 85 -2.86 0.80 0.14
C VAL A 85 -1.72 0.43 1.09
N SER A 86 -1.82 -0.71 1.77
CA SER A 86 -0.79 -1.17 2.72
C SER A 86 0.50 -1.60 2.03
N GLU A 87 0.41 -2.32 0.91
CA GLU A 87 1.56 -2.78 0.12
C GLU A 87 2.39 -1.60 -0.38
N PHE A 88 1.76 -0.56 -0.93
CA PHE A 88 2.45 0.63 -1.41
C PHE A 88 2.90 1.57 -0.29
N ALA A 89 2.21 1.62 0.85
CA ALA A 89 2.68 2.32 2.03
C ALA A 89 3.98 1.70 2.57
N VAL A 90 4.03 0.36 2.68
CA VAL A 90 5.24 -0.36 3.11
C VAL A 90 6.38 -0.16 2.11
N LEU A 91 6.11 -0.30 0.80
CA LEU A 91 7.10 -0.05 -0.24
C LEU A 91 7.73 1.34 -0.11
N THR A 92 6.89 2.37 0.00
CA THR A 92 7.32 3.76 0.12
C THR A 92 8.15 3.97 1.39
N LEU A 93 7.72 3.39 2.52
CA LEU A 93 8.44 3.49 3.78
C LEU A 93 9.83 2.84 3.69
N LEU A 94 9.96 1.67 3.06
CA LEU A 94 11.24 1.00 2.88
C LEU A 94 12.21 1.85 2.05
N TRP A 95 11.74 2.48 0.98
CA TRP A 95 12.55 3.42 0.19
C TRP A 95 12.95 4.66 0.99
N ILE A 96 12.04 5.24 1.79
CA ILE A 96 12.36 6.38 2.65
C ILE A 96 13.47 6.00 3.64
N LEU A 97 13.33 4.85 4.31
CA LEU A 97 14.31 4.37 5.29
C LEU A 97 15.68 4.07 4.66
N ALA A 98 15.69 3.51 3.45
CA ALA A 98 16.93 3.32 2.69
C ALA A 98 17.62 4.66 2.42
N LEU A 99 16.92 5.63 1.81
CA LEU A 99 17.51 6.91 1.42
C LEU A 99 17.96 7.73 2.63
N LEU A 100 17.19 7.76 3.72
CA LEU A 100 17.58 8.42 4.96
C LEU A 100 18.83 7.78 5.59
N SER A 101 19.01 6.46 5.45
CA SER A 101 20.22 5.76 5.93
C SER A 101 21.48 6.19 5.17
N LYS A 102 21.35 6.70 3.95
CA LYS A 102 22.43 7.29 3.15
C LYS A 102 22.61 8.80 3.39
N GLN A 103 21.96 9.36 4.42
CA GLN A 103 22.01 10.80 4.75
C GLN A 103 21.51 11.71 3.62
N VAL A 104 20.64 11.19 2.75
CA VAL A 104 19.92 12.02 1.77
C VAL A 104 19.06 13.03 2.53
N GLN A 105 18.96 14.26 2.03
CA GLN A 105 18.09 15.28 2.61
C GLN A 105 16.65 14.75 2.72
N VAL A 106 15.99 14.99 3.85
CA VAL A 106 14.67 14.42 4.15
C VAL A 106 13.67 14.65 3.02
N ILE A 107 13.57 15.89 2.51
CA ILE A 107 12.65 16.22 1.41
C ILE A 107 12.96 15.39 0.16
N MET A 108 14.24 15.24 -0.20
CA MET A 108 14.64 14.43 -1.35
C MET A 108 14.35 12.95 -1.15
N ALA A 109 14.56 12.42 0.07
CA ALA A 109 14.23 11.04 0.39
C ALA A 109 12.72 10.77 0.28
N LEU A 110 11.88 11.68 0.78
CA LEU A 110 10.42 11.58 0.69
C LEU A 110 9.94 11.66 -0.77
N LEU A 111 10.36 12.68 -1.52
CA LEU A 111 9.95 12.87 -2.91
C LEU A 111 10.40 11.71 -3.80
N THR A 112 11.66 11.29 -3.68
CA THR A 112 12.19 10.19 -4.50
C THR A 112 11.46 8.89 -4.22
N SER A 113 11.22 8.56 -2.94
CA SER A 113 10.52 7.32 -2.56
C SER A 113 9.06 7.31 -3.02
N PHE A 114 8.39 8.45 -2.91
CA PHE A 114 7.03 8.63 -3.41
C PHE A 114 6.98 8.43 -4.93
N MET A 115 7.86 9.10 -5.68
CA MET A 115 7.91 8.96 -7.14
C MET A 115 8.24 7.54 -7.59
N ILE A 116 9.19 6.86 -6.93
CA ILE A 116 9.48 5.44 -7.21
C ILE A 116 8.23 4.59 -7.03
N SER A 117 7.47 4.81 -5.95
CA SER A 117 6.29 4.00 -5.63
C SER A 117 5.12 4.28 -6.58
N VAL A 118 4.91 5.53 -7.00
CA VAL A 118 3.91 5.89 -8.02
C VAL A 118 4.25 5.29 -9.37
N LEU A 119 5.52 5.40 -9.81
CA LEU A 119 5.97 4.77 -11.05
C LEU A 119 5.80 3.25 -10.98
N TYR A 120 6.08 2.65 -9.82
CA TYR A 120 5.89 1.23 -9.62
C TYR A 120 4.41 0.82 -9.69
N ALA A 121 3.49 1.61 -9.13
CA ALA A 121 2.05 1.37 -9.25
C ALA A 121 1.58 1.39 -10.70
N VAL A 122 2.08 2.36 -11.49
CA VAL A 122 1.79 2.41 -12.94
C VAL A 122 2.32 1.16 -13.65
N THR A 123 3.54 0.71 -13.32
CA THR A 123 4.08 -0.52 -13.92
C THR A 123 3.35 -1.77 -13.47
N ASP A 124 2.80 -1.79 -12.25
CA ASP A 124 2.02 -2.92 -11.74
C ASP A 124 0.70 -3.06 -12.49
N GLU A 125 -0.06 -1.97 -12.62
CA GLU A 125 -1.31 -1.96 -13.38
C GLU A 125 -1.09 -2.25 -14.87
N TRP A 126 0.01 -1.75 -15.43
CA TRP A 126 0.41 -2.11 -16.79
C TRP A 126 0.74 -3.61 -16.91
N HIS A 127 1.47 -4.17 -15.95
CA HIS A 127 1.77 -5.61 -15.92
C HIS A 127 0.50 -6.46 -15.82
N GLN A 128 -0.50 -6.04 -15.04
CA GLN A 128 -1.78 -6.74 -14.93
C GLN A 128 -2.52 -6.83 -16.27
N THR A 129 -2.34 -5.88 -17.19
CA THR A 129 -2.96 -5.95 -18.53
C THR A 129 -2.51 -7.14 -19.38
N PHE A 130 -1.38 -7.75 -19.03
CA PHE A 130 -0.88 -8.95 -19.71
C PHE A 130 -1.38 -10.26 -19.11
N ILE A 131 -2.21 -10.21 -18.07
CA ILE A 131 -2.68 -11.39 -17.35
C ILE A 131 -4.12 -11.68 -17.76
N ASP A 132 -4.37 -12.91 -18.22
CA ASP A 132 -5.69 -13.34 -18.66
C ASP A 132 -6.73 -13.16 -17.56
N GLY A 133 -7.83 -12.48 -17.92
CA GLY A 133 -8.93 -12.20 -16.99
C GLY A 133 -8.62 -11.12 -15.96
N ARG A 134 -7.53 -10.36 -16.09
CA ARG A 134 -7.33 -9.10 -15.37
C ARG A 134 -7.43 -7.92 -16.33
N THR A 135 -7.90 -6.81 -15.79
CA THR A 135 -7.90 -5.50 -16.45
C THR A 135 -7.13 -4.56 -15.56
N GLY A 136 -6.14 -3.86 -16.13
CA GLY A 136 -5.49 -2.77 -15.41
C GLY A 136 -6.49 -1.63 -15.19
N HIS A 137 -6.58 -1.14 -13.97
CA HIS A 137 -7.53 -0.12 -13.55
C HIS A 137 -6.77 1.16 -13.18
N ALA A 138 -7.00 2.26 -13.92
CA ALA A 138 -6.35 3.54 -13.61
C ALA A 138 -6.67 4.05 -12.20
N ILE A 139 -7.84 3.68 -11.66
CA ILE A 139 -8.23 3.99 -10.28
C ILE A 139 -7.41 3.22 -9.25
N ASP A 140 -6.82 2.08 -9.61
CA ASP A 140 -5.98 1.28 -8.70
C ASP A 140 -4.61 1.97 -8.51
N VAL A 141 -4.05 2.58 -9.56
CA VAL A 141 -2.88 3.46 -9.45
C VAL A 141 -3.12 4.59 -8.44
N VAL A 142 -4.34 5.17 -8.42
CA VAL A 142 -4.69 6.24 -7.47
C VAL A 142 -4.75 5.71 -6.04
N VAL A 143 -5.32 4.51 -5.83
CA VAL A 143 -5.38 3.85 -4.53
C VAL A 143 -3.98 3.52 -4.01
N ASP A 144 -3.11 2.99 -4.86
CA ASP A 144 -1.72 2.68 -4.53
C ASP A 144 -0.91 3.95 -4.21
N THR A 145 -1.11 5.01 -5.00
CA THR A 145 -0.53 6.33 -4.76
C THR A 145 -0.99 6.92 -3.43
N PHE A 146 -2.24 6.69 -3.04
CA PHE A 146 -2.75 7.10 -1.73
C PHE A 146 -2.02 6.36 -0.59
N GLY A 147 -1.75 5.06 -0.74
CA GLY A 147 -0.89 4.31 0.18
C GLY A 147 0.51 4.90 0.30
N ALA A 148 1.15 5.25 -0.82
CA ALA A 148 2.44 5.91 -0.83
C ALA A 148 2.41 7.27 -0.10
N LEU A 149 1.35 8.06 -0.32
CA LEU A 149 1.16 9.34 0.37
C LEU A 149 1.02 9.18 1.88
N LEU A 150 0.26 8.17 2.34
CA LEU A 150 0.11 7.89 3.77
C LEU A 150 1.46 7.59 4.44
N ALA A 151 2.36 6.87 3.79
CA ALA A 151 3.70 6.62 4.31
C ALA A 151 4.53 7.90 4.45
N VAL A 152 4.46 8.80 3.46
CA VAL A 152 5.12 10.12 3.52
C VAL A 152 4.58 10.95 4.68
N LEU A 153 3.26 11.04 4.82
CA LEU A 153 2.60 11.78 5.89
C LEU A 153 2.96 11.22 7.27
N LEU A 154 3.02 9.90 7.41
CA LEU A 154 3.44 9.23 8.64
C LEU A 154 4.86 9.64 9.04
N VAL A 155 5.81 9.64 8.11
CA VAL A 155 7.19 10.04 8.39
C VAL A 155 7.27 11.52 8.77
N LEU A 156 6.56 12.40 8.06
CA LEU A 156 6.48 13.82 8.40
C LEU A 156 5.91 14.05 9.81
N ALA A 157 4.83 13.34 10.17
CA ALA A 157 4.24 13.41 11.50
C ALA A 157 5.24 12.99 12.59
N VAL A 158 5.95 11.86 12.39
CA VAL A 158 6.98 11.39 13.32
C VAL A 158 8.11 12.41 13.48
N LEU A 159 8.60 13.00 12.38
CA LEU A 159 9.64 14.03 12.44
C LEU A 159 9.15 15.31 13.13
N GLY A 160 7.92 15.74 12.87
CA GLY A 160 7.28 16.88 13.52
C GLY A 160 7.15 16.69 15.03
N ILE A 161 6.63 15.53 15.47
CA ILE A 161 6.51 15.18 16.89
C ILE A 161 7.90 15.18 17.56
N ARG A 162 8.91 14.57 16.93
CA ARG A 162 10.28 14.57 17.44
C ARG A 162 10.86 15.97 17.60
N ALA A 163 10.62 16.86 16.63
CA ALA A 163 11.06 18.25 16.69
C ALA A 163 10.39 19.01 17.85
N VAL A 164 9.09 18.82 18.06
CA VAL A 164 8.33 19.43 19.18
C VAL A 164 8.88 18.95 20.52
N ILE A 165 9.09 17.64 20.69
CA ILE A 165 9.62 17.06 21.94
C ILE A 165 11.04 17.59 22.22
N ARG A 166 11.90 17.69 21.20
CA ARG A 166 13.27 18.20 21.34
C ARG A 166 13.29 19.67 21.79
N ARG A 167 12.44 20.52 21.20
CA ARG A 167 12.34 21.94 21.58
C ARG A 167 11.90 22.14 23.04
N ARG A 168 11.00 21.28 23.55
CA ARG A 168 10.57 21.34 24.95
C ARG A 168 11.69 20.97 25.93
N ARG A 169 12.57 20.03 25.57
CA ARG A 169 13.69 19.62 26.42
C ARG A 169 14.83 20.64 26.49
N THR A 170 15.01 21.47 25.46
CA THR A 170 16.07 22.49 25.45
C THR A 170 15.65 23.80 26.15
N ASN A 171 14.37 23.97 26.44
CA ASN A 171 13.81 25.13 27.13
C ASN A 171 13.56 24.88 28.64
N LEU A 172 13.99 23.72 29.16
CA LEU A 172 14.04 23.34 30.58
C LEU A 172 15.51 23.29 31.00
#